data_AF-A0A915CCC7-F1
#
_entry.id   AF-A0A915CCC7-F1
#
_cell.length_a   1.000
_cell.length_b   1.000
_cell.length_c   1.000
_cell.angle_alpha   90.00
_cell.angle_beta   90.00
_cell.angle_gamma   90.00
#
_symmetry.space_group_name_H-M   'P 1'
#
loop_
_entity.id
_entity.type
_entity.pdbx_description
1 polymer ?
#
loop_
_entity_poly.entity_id
_entity_poly.type
_entity_poly.pdbx_seq_one_letter_code
_entity_poly.pdbx_strand_id
1 'polypeptide(L)'
;MNYSRSAYICSIIGPLGCTSIVAENEDGIILHGRNLDYEMTPLLRNGTLIAEFTRDDKVIYTAVTFFLYVGVLTGQRPNAFAITLNSRNSGGYIDNILMEIITRFRHPISFSIRKVAIICPSSHLLWLSLHVTF
;
A
#
# COMPACT_ATOMS: atom_id res chain seq x y z
N MET A 1 -4.98 -9.31 30.98
CA MET A 1 -5.94 -9.47 29.86
C MET A 1 -6.58 -8.12 29.58
N ASN A 2 -6.06 -7.34 28.63
CA ASN A 2 -6.67 -6.08 28.21
C ASN A 2 -6.88 -6.15 26.69
N TYR A 3 -8.10 -6.54 26.30
CA TYR A 3 -8.55 -6.58 24.92
C TYR A 3 -9.00 -5.17 24.53
N SER A 4 -8.19 -4.46 23.74
CA SER A 4 -8.54 -3.13 23.22
C SER A 4 -9.41 -3.28 21.97
N ARG A 5 -10.72 -3.13 22.19
CA ARG A 5 -11.83 -2.79 21.28
C ARG A 5 -11.55 -2.86 19.76
N SER A 6 -12.05 -3.94 19.14
CA SER A 6 -12.24 -4.02 17.69
C SER A 6 -13.45 -3.17 17.28
N ALA A 7 -13.21 -2.17 16.43
CA ALA A 7 -14.25 -1.35 15.83
C ALA A 7 -14.82 -2.07 14.61
N TYR A 8 -16.10 -2.43 14.67
CA TYR A 8 -16.85 -2.94 13.54
C TYR A 8 -17.17 -1.79 12.57
N ILE A 9 -16.68 -1.85 11.34
CA ILE A 9 -17.15 -0.99 10.24
C ILE A 9 -17.75 -1.90 9.16
N CYS A 10 -19.08 -1.96 9.16
CA CYS A 10 -19.89 -2.43 8.04
C CYS A 10 -20.09 -1.22 7.10
N SER A 11 -19.47 -1.24 5.92
CA SER A 11 -19.66 -0.21 4.89
C SER A 11 -20.71 -0.70 3.88
N ILE A 12 -21.83 0.01 3.78
CA ILE A 12 -23.03 -0.32 2.98
C ILE A 12 -22.90 0.23 1.54
N ILE A 13 -21.70 0.26 0.98
CA ILE A 13 -21.45 0.64 -0.43
C ILE A 13 -20.36 -0.33 -0.94
N GLY A 14 -20.53 -0.87 -2.15
CA GLY A 14 -19.78 -2.02 -2.74
C GLY A 14 -18.25 -2.06 -2.50
N PRO A 15 -17.61 -3.24 -2.62
CA PRO A 15 -16.33 -3.56 -1.99
C PRO A 15 -15.13 -2.92 -2.70
N LEU A 16 -15.03 -1.60 -2.66
CA LEU A 16 -13.76 -0.89 -2.82
C LEU A 16 -13.07 -0.87 -1.46
N GLY A 17 -12.67 -2.06 -1.02
CA GLY A 17 -12.08 -2.33 0.28
C GLY A 17 -10.58 -2.59 0.15
N CYS A 18 -9.80 -2.04 1.06
CA CYS A 18 -8.42 -2.46 1.23
C CYS A 18 -8.25 -2.86 2.69
N THR A 19 -7.86 -4.11 2.93
CA THR A 19 -7.56 -4.59 4.27
C THR A 19 -6.07 -4.81 4.39
N SER A 20 -5.44 -4.24 5.41
CA SER A 20 -4.04 -4.47 5.74
C SER A 20 -3.94 -4.83 7.22
N ILE A 21 -3.14 -5.85 7.54
CA ILE A 21 -2.95 -6.39 8.89
C ILE A 21 -1.45 -6.43 9.16
N VAL A 22 -1.04 -5.87 10.29
CA VAL A 22 0.31 -6.00 10.84
C VAL A 22 0.16 -6.68 12.18
N ALA A 23 0.89 -7.77 12.39
CA ALA A 23 0.88 -8.56 13.61
C ALA A 23 2.30 -8.93 14.01
N GLU A 24 2.52 -9.11 15.30
CA GLU A 24 3.77 -9.60 15.88
C GLU A 24 3.51 -10.97 16.50
N ASN A 25 4.34 -11.97 16.19
CA ASN A 25 4.27 -13.28 16.83
C ASN A 25 4.99 -13.25 18.20
N GLU A 26 4.81 -14.29 19.02
CA GLU A 26 5.47 -14.47 20.31
C GLU A 26 7.01 -14.43 20.22
N ASP A 27 7.56 -14.83 19.07
CA ASP A 27 9.00 -14.79 18.78
C ASP A 27 9.53 -13.40 18.39
N GLY A 28 8.69 -12.36 18.40
CA GLY A 28 9.05 -11.00 17.96
C GLY A 28 9.14 -10.83 16.43
N ILE A 29 8.63 -11.81 15.68
CA ILE A 29 8.58 -11.77 14.21
C ILE A 29 7.37 -10.94 13.77
N ILE A 30 7.60 -9.92 12.94
CA ILE A 30 6.54 -9.09 12.38
C ILE A 30 6.03 -9.69 11.07
N LEU A 31 4.72 -9.88 11.00
CA LEU A 31 3.97 -10.34 9.84
C LEU A 31 3.14 -9.19 9.28
N HIS A 32 3.23 -8.96 7.98
CA HIS A 32 2.46 -7.93 7.27
C HIS A 32 1.71 -8.56 6.11
N GLY A 33 0.38 -8.59 6.21
CA GLY A 33 -0.51 -9.11 5.18
C GLY A 33 -1.48 -8.05 4.69
N ARG A 34 -1.97 -8.20 3.47
CA ARG A 34 -3.06 -7.38 2.96
C ARG A 34 -3.94 -8.11 1.96
N ASN A 35 -5.16 -7.61 1.77
CA ASN A 35 -6.03 -7.92 0.65
C ASN A 35 -6.34 -6.63 -0.12
N LEU A 36 -6.38 -6.70 -1.46
CA LEU A 36 -6.58 -5.55 -2.35
C LEU A 36 -7.85 -5.79 -3.18
N ASP A 37 -8.97 -5.18 -2.76
CA ASP A 37 -10.27 -5.40 -3.40
C ASP A 37 -10.61 -4.27 -4.37
N TYR A 38 -10.86 -4.66 -5.63
CA TYR A 38 -11.29 -3.77 -6.71
C TYR A 38 -12.36 -4.47 -7.56
N GLU A 39 -13.36 -3.72 -8.01
CA GLU A 39 -14.47 -4.22 -8.83
C GLU A 39 -14.01 -4.75 -10.21
N MET A 40 -12.89 -4.25 -10.75
CA MET A 40 -12.30 -4.71 -12.01
C MET A 40 -11.45 -6.00 -11.87
N THR A 41 -11.95 -6.95 -11.07
CA THR A 41 -11.22 -8.17 -10.68
C THR A 41 -10.63 -8.99 -11.85
N PRO A 42 -11.36 -9.30 -12.95
CA PRO A 42 -10.82 -10.19 -14.00
C PRO A 42 -9.64 -9.57 -14.75
N LEU A 43 -9.69 -8.25 -15.01
CA LEU A 43 -8.60 -7.54 -15.68
C LEU A 43 -7.39 -7.41 -14.77
N LEU A 44 -7.60 -6.96 -13.53
CA LEU A 44 -6.54 -6.74 -12.56
C LEU A 44 -5.83 -8.03 -12.17
N ARG A 45 -6.57 -9.14 -12.03
CA ARG A 45 -6.00 -10.45 -11.73
C ARG A 45 -5.02 -10.90 -12.82
N ASN A 46 -5.38 -10.75 -14.10
CA ASN A 46 -4.51 -11.13 -15.22
C ASN A 46 -3.30 -10.18 -15.33
N GLY A 47 -3.50 -8.90 -15.03
CA GLY A 47 -2.42 -7.90 -15.04
C GLY A 47 -1.54 -7.90 -13.79
N THR A 48 -1.83 -8.69 -12.75
CA THR A 48 -1.05 -8.64 -11.50
C THR A 48 0.30 -9.31 -11.68
N LEU A 49 1.36 -8.62 -11.27
CA LEU A 49 2.74 -9.11 -11.33
C LEU A 49 3.52 -8.75 -10.08
N ILE A 50 4.52 -9.57 -9.79
CA ILE A 50 5.53 -9.30 -8.76
C ILE A 50 6.75 -8.73 -9.48
N ALA A 51 7.08 -7.48 -9.19
CA ALA A 51 8.23 -6.79 -9.76
C ALA A 51 9.36 -6.71 -8.73
N GLU A 52 10.54 -7.18 -9.11
CA GLU A 52 11.77 -6.99 -8.36
C GLU A 52 12.54 -5.81 -8.94
N PHE A 53 12.83 -4.81 -8.11
CA PHE A 53 13.58 -3.63 -8.53
C PHE A 53 15.02 -3.77 -8.07
N THR A 54 15.91 -4.00 -9.03
CA THR A 54 17.33 -4.18 -8.77
C THR A 54 18.14 -2.90 -9.00
N ARG A 55 19.23 -2.75 -8.25
CA ARG A 55 20.29 -1.77 -8.47
C ARG A 55 21.61 -2.46 -8.16
N ASP A 56 22.58 -2.36 -9.06
CA ASP A 56 23.88 -3.01 -8.94
C ASP A 56 23.75 -4.53 -8.65
N ASP A 57 22.88 -5.21 -9.42
CA ASP A 57 22.54 -6.64 -9.30
C ASP A 57 21.98 -7.09 -7.94
N LYS A 58 21.57 -6.14 -7.10
CA LYS A 58 20.91 -6.41 -5.81
C LYS A 58 19.46 -5.93 -5.84
N VAL A 59 18.55 -6.77 -5.35
CA VAL A 59 17.14 -6.38 -5.16
C VAL A 59 17.06 -5.32 -4.07
N ILE A 60 16.61 -4.12 -4.43
CA ILE A 60 16.42 -3.01 -3.49
C ILE A 60 15.04 -3.11 -2.85
N TYR A 61 14.01 -3.45 -3.62
CA TYR A 61 12.67 -3.71 -3.09
C TYR A 61 11.89 -4.59 -4.07
N THR A 62 10.90 -5.30 -3.55
CA THR A 62 9.93 -6.10 -4.30
C THR A 62 8.56 -5.46 -4.15
N ALA A 63 7.78 -5.41 -5.21
CA ALA A 63 6.42 -4.88 -5.17
C ALA A 63 5.44 -5.74 -5.93
N VAL A 64 4.20 -5.81 -5.44
CA VAL A 64 3.07 -6.36 -6.17
C VAL A 64 2.37 -5.18 -6.87
N THR A 65 2.33 -5.22 -8.20
CA THR A 65 1.79 -4.15 -9.04
C THR A 65 1.01 -4.73 -10.21
N PHE A 66 0.42 -3.86 -11.03
CA PHE A 66 -0.27 -4.23 -12.25
C PHE A 66 0.58 -3.91 -13.48
N PHE A 67 0.35 -4.64 -14.57
CA PHE A 67 0.91 -4.34 -15.88
C PHE A 67 0.60 -2.88 -16.28
N LEU A 68 1.61 -2.14 -16.74
CA LEU A 68 1.57 -0.70 -17.03
C LEU A 68 1.38 0.25 -15.82
N TYR A 69 1.28 -0.26 -14.59
CA TYR A 69 1.21 0.57 -13.39
C TYR A 69 2.60 0.80 -12.78
N VAL A 70 3.06 2.05 -12.82
CA VAL A 70 4.38 2.45 -12.32
C VAL A 70 4.41 2.81 -10.84
N GLY A 71 3.24 2.92 -10.20
CA GLY A 71 3.12 3.17 -8.77
C GLY A 71 3.30 1.90 -7.95
N VAL A 72 3.42 2.04 -6.62
CA VAL A 72 3.48 0.90 -5.69
C VAL A 72 2.35 1.03 -4.67
N LEU A 73 1.51 0.00 -4.57
CA LEU A 73 0.45 -0.12 -3.56
C LEU A 73 0.81 -1.11 -2.46
N THR A 74 1.64 -2.09 -2.81
CA THR A 74 2.12 -3.16 -1.94
C THR A 74 3.58 -3.38 -2.25
N GLY A 75 4.45 -3.17 -1.26
CA GLY A 75 5.88 -3.33 -1.45
C GLY A 75 6.59 -3.77 -0.18
N GLN A 76 7.73 -4.41 -0.36
CA GLN A 76 8.63 -4.77 0.70
C GLN A 76 10.07 -4.44 0.33
N ARG A 77 10.80 -3.91 1.28
CA ARG A 77 12.24 -3.74 1.23
C ARG A 77 12.87 -4.85 2.09
N PRO A 78 13.67 -5.75 1.51
CA PRO A 78 14.31 -6.83 2.25
C PRO A 78 15.08 -6.31 3.46
N ASN A 79 14.95 -6.99 4.61
CA ASN A 79 15.61 -6.66 5.87
C ASN A 79 15.33 -5.25 6.43
N ALA A 80 14.24 -4.61 6.00
CA ALA A 80 13.91 -3.25 6.39
C ALA A 80 12.44 -3.09 6.75
N PHE A 81 11.54 -3.14 5.78
CA PHE A 81 10.12 -2.89 6.02
C PHE A 81 9.21 -3.43 4.92
N ALA A 82 7.95 -3.62 5.25
CA ALA A 82 6.86 -3.76 4.28
C ALA A 82 5.87 -2.59 4.42
N ILE A 83 5.26 -2.23 3.30
CA ILE A 83 4.34 -1.10 3.17
C ILE A 83 3.15 -1.49 2.31
N THR A 84 1.96 -1.15 2.81
CA THR A 84 0.70 -1.33 2.08
C THR A 84 -0.13 -0.05 2.13
N LEU A 85 -0.79 0.24 1.01
CA LEU A 85 -1.68 1.39 0.87
C LEU A 85 -3.13 0.94 0.86
N ASN A 86 -3.91 1.47 1.80
CA ASN A 86 -5.35 1.33 1.81
C ASN A 86 -6.01 2.62 1.34
N SER A 87 -7.05 2.49 0.51
CA SER A 87 -7.93 3.61 0.19
C SER A 87 -8.65 4.07 1.45
N ARG A 88 -8.74 5.38 1.62
CA ARG A 88 -9.65 6.04 2.56
C ARG A 88 -10.47 7.00 1.72
N ASN A 89 -11.78 6.86 1.74
CA ASN A 89 -12.64 7.74 0.95
C ASN A 89 -13.07 8.91 1.85
N SER A 90 -12.58 10.12 1.58
CA SER A 90 -12.88 11.30 2.41
C SER A 90 -12.97 12.54 1.54
N GLY A 91 -13.98 12.57 0.68
CA GLY A 91 -14.23 13.71 -0.19
C GLY A 91 -15.06 13.30 -1.40
N GLY A 92 -15.44 14.29 -2.21
CA GLY A 92 -15.98 14.03 -3.53
C GLY A 92 -14.84 13.69 -4.50
N TYR A 93 -15.02 12.66 -5.33
CA TYR A 93 -14.03 12.27 -6.36
C TYR A 93 -13.62 13.45 -7.27
N ILE A 94 -14.54 14.37 -7.56
CA ILE A 94 -14.30 15.56 -8.37
C ILE A 94 -13.34 16.53 -7.66
N ASP A 95 -13.53 16.75 -6.36
CA ASP A 95 -12.67 17.63 -5.56
C ASP A 95 -11.25 17.09 -5.52
N ASN A 96 -11.11 15.76 -5.44
CA ASN A 96 -9.82 15.09 -5.37
C ASN A 96 -9.07 15.21 -6.69
N ILE A 97 -9.76 15.01 -7.82
CA ILE A 97 -9.18 15.25 -9.14
C ILE A 97 -8.79 16.72 -9.30
N LEU A 98 -9.67 17.65 -8.90
CA LEU A 98 -9.38 19.08 -9.00
C LEU A 98 -8.14 19.44 -8.18
N MET A 99 -8.02 18.90 -6.96
CA MET A 99 -6.87 19.10 -6.09
C MET A 99 -5.59 18.52 -6.69
N GLU A 100 -5.64 17.36 -7.33
CA GLU A 100 -4.49 16.82 -8.06
C GLU A 100 -4.06 17.70 -9.24
N ILE A 101 -5.02 18.26 -9.98
CA ILE A 101 -4.74 19.20 -11.09
C ILE A 101 -4.14 20.51 -10.55
N ILE A 102 -4.74 21.10 -9.51
CA ILE A 102 -4.26 22.35 -8.87
C ILE A 102 -2.85 22.15 -8.31
N THR A 103 -2.60 21.01 -7.66
CA THR A 103 -1.27 20.67 -7.11
C THR A 103 -0.30 20.15 -8.16
N ARG A 104 -0.69 20.11 -9.45
CA ARG A 104 0.11 19.70 -10.61
C ARG A 104 0.69 18.29 -10.47
N PHE A 105 -0.06 17.35 -9.89
CA PHE A 105 0.35 15.96 -9.72
C PHE A 105 1.76 15.79 -9.11
N ARG A 106 2.17 16.67 -8.19
CA ARG A 106 3.55 16.64 -7.65
C ARG A 106 3.85 15.38 -6.83
N HIS A 107 2.85 14.87 -6.12
CA HIS A 107 3.03 13.76 -5.18
C HIS A 107 1.86 12.76 -5.19
N PRO A 108 1.56 12.09 -6.32
CA PRO A 108 0.63 10.98 -6.32
C PRO A 108 1.10 9.93 -5.29
N ILE A 109 0.18 9.46 -4.48
CA ILE A 109 0.48 8.72 -3.24
C ILE A 109 1.26 7.44 -3.53
N SER A 110 0.88 6.71 -4.58
CA SER A 110 1.57 5.49 -5.01
C SER A 110 3.01 5.74 -5.48
N PHE A 111 3.32 6.93 -5.98
CA PHE A 111 4.70 7.32 -6.33
C PHE A 111 5.48 7.74 -5.09
N SER A 112 4.83 8.38 -4.12
CA SER A 112 5.44 8.72 -2.83
C SER A 112 5.87 7.45 -2.09
N ILE A 113 5.04 6.41 -2.07
CA ILE A 113 5.38 5.11 -1.50
C ILE A 113 6.56 4.47 -2.24
N ARG A 114 6.54 4.50 -3.57
CA ARG A 114 7.67 4.03 -4.37
C ARG A 114 8.97 4.78 -4.06
N LYS A 115 8.90 6.11 -3.87
CA LYS A 115 10.06 6.91 -3.46
C LYS A 115 10.60 6.49 -2.09
N VAL A 116 9.72 6.22 -1.12
CA VAL A 116 10.12 5.72 0.21
C VAL A 116 10.83 4.37 0.09
N ALA A 117 10.28 3.43 -0.69
CA ALA A 117 10.90 2.11 -0.92
C ALA A 117 12.30 2.21 -1.54
N ILE A 118 12.54 3.20 -2.40
CA ILE A 118 13.83 3.45 -3.03
C ILE A 118 14.82 4.11 -2.06
N ILE A 119 14.40 5.20 -1.40
CA ILE A 119 15.29 6.13 -0.69
C ILE A 119 15.62 5.64 0.71
N CYS A 120 14.67 5.03 1.43
CA CYS A 120 14.85 4.67 2.82
C CYS A 120 15.66 3.36 2.93
N PRO A 121 16.92 3.38 3.42
CA PRO A 121 17.74 2.19 3.54
C PRO A 121 17.40 1.36 4.78
N SER A 122 16.78 2.00 5.78
CA SER A 122 16.47 1.57 7.15
C SER A 122 17.59 0.90 7.95
N SER A 123 17.86 1.48 9.14
CA SER A 123 18.55 0.86 10.28
C SER A 123 17.58 0.42 11.40
N HIS A 124 16.26 0.63 11.24
CA HIS A 124 15.21 0.27 12.20
C HIS A 124 13.95 -0.20 11.46
N LEU A 125 13.50 -1.43 11.71
CA LEU A 125 12.34 -1.99 11.02
C LEU A 125 11.08 -1.14 11.28
N LEU A 126 10.51 -0.58 10.21
CA LEU A 126 9.39 0.36 10.24
C LEU A 126 8.22 -0.21 9.43
N TRP A 127 7.19 -0.72 10.09
CA TRP A 127 6.05 -1.36 9.43
C TRP A 127 4.88 -0.39 9.35
N LEU A 128 4.54 0.07 8.14
CA LEU A 128 3.48 1.06 7.95
C LEU A 128 2.32 0.49 7.11
N SER A 129 1.14 0.47 7.70
CA SER A 129 -0.14 0.39 7.00
C SER A 129 -0.72 1.79 6.88
N LEU A 130 -0.55 2.42 5.72
CA LEU A 130 -1.04 3.78 5.49
C LEU A 130 -2.48 3.74 4.96
N HIS A 131 -3.37 4.46 5.63
CA HIS A 131 -4.71 4.77 5.14
C HIS A 131 -4.69 6.18 4.58
N VAL A 132 -4.91 6.34 3.27
CA VAL A 132 -4.80 7.66 2.63
C VAL A 132 -6.12 8.08 2.03
N THR A 133 -6.53 9.28 2.42
CA THR A 133 -7.75 9.93 1.95
C THR A 133 -7.60 10.33 0.50
N PHE A 134 -8.49 9.82 -0.35
CA PHE A 134 -8.92 10.47 -1.56
C PHE A 134 -9.92 11.51 -1.12
#